data_AF-A0A813C8V8-F1
#
_entry.id   AF-A0A813C8V8-F1
#
_cell.length_a   1.000
_cell.length_b   1.000
_cell.length_c   1.000
_cell.angle_alpha   90.00
_cell.angle_beta   90.00
_cell.angle_gamma   90.00
#
_symmetry.space_group_name_H-M   'P 1'
#
loop_
_entity.id
_entity.type
_entity.pdbx_description
1 polymer ?
#
loop_
_entity_poly.entity_id
_entity_poly.type
_entity_poly.pdbx_seq_one_letter_code
_entity_poly.pdbx_strand_id
1 'polypeptide(L)'
;YVQMSAFFFILAPPVQHMETGCLLSYSSWKARGWCRLERAAHCLSLESMSAPVVVEGPELQYATHHVETLLQPVGAGEFRSEYDKEKAASLLRAMVTRKMDFYQDHGDLQRYRVMLNTRHLYLQNLPLENDSFNLGSPAGFLSGKVSGRADLSSFMRWNDFDALEPCANTWPPLIAAALSGGASLVAELLNAEADVNYQVPESEPILNVAAGMSALHICSMLGNNRA
;
A
#
# COMPACT_ATOMS: atom_id res chain seq x y z
N TYR A 1 4.48 10.11 -18.00
CA TYR A 1 5.78 10.74 -17.75
C TYR A 1 6.42 10.20 -16.47
N VAL A 2 5.72 10.17 -15.32
CA VAL A 2 6.27 9.64 -14.04
C VAL A 2 6.88 8.25 -14.21
N GLN A 3 6.15 7.31 -14.82
CA GLN A 3 6.66 5.95 -15.08
C GLN A 3 7.94 5.90 -15.94
N MET A 4 8.17 6.88 -16.80
CA MET A 4 9.38 6.95 -17.65
C MET A 4 10.54 7.65 -16.97
N SER A 5 10.36 8.15 -15.74
CA SER A 5 11.37 8.91 -15.00
C SER A 5 12.22 7.95 -14.16
N ALA A 6 13.54 8.08 -14.22
CA ALA A 6 14.45 7.30 -13.38
C ALA A 6 14.45 7.80 -11.92
N PHE A 7 14.21 9.10 -11.74
CA PHE A 7 14.20 9.78 -10.45
C PHE A 7 12.94 10.60 -10.28
N PHE A 8 12.49 10.74 -9.03
CA PHE A 8 11.37 11.57 -8.66
C PHE A 8 11.79 12.53 -7.56
N PHE A 9 11.85 13.82 -7.90
CA PHE A 9 12.25 14.88 -6.99
C PHE A 9 11.03 15.68 -6.52
N ILE A 10 10.90 15.83 -5.20
CA ILE A 10 9.91 16.69 -4.56
C ILE A 10 10.62 17.97 -4.14
N LEU A 11 10.47 19.02 -4.95
CA LEU A 11 10.99 20.34 -4.65
C LEU A 11 9.99 21.09 -3.77
N ALA A 12 10.22 21.12 -2.46
CA ALA A 12 9.30 21.72 -1.51
C ALA A 12 10.02 22.60 -0.48
N PRO A 13 10.82 23.60 -0.92
CA PRO A 13 11.48 24.51 -0.01
C PRO A 13 10.47 25.35 0.78
N PRO A 14 10.80 25.76 2.02
CA PRO A 14 9.98 26.66 2.79
C PRO A 14 9.91 28.02 2.10
N VAL A 15 8.74 28.37 1.54
CA VAL A 15 8.52 29.63 0.81
C VAL A 15 7.20 30.25 1.22
N GLN A 16 7.14 31.58 1.26
CA GLN A 16 5.90 32.27 1.56
C GLN A 16 5.02 32.37 0.30
N HIS A 17 3.76 31.93 0.41
CA HIS A 17 2.80 32.07 -0.68
C HIS A 17 2.47 33.55 -0.89
N MET A 18 2.62 34.06 -2.11
CA MET A 18 2.47 35.49 -2.42
C MET A 18 1.10 36.07 -2.04
N GLU A 19 0.01 35.34 -2.33
CA GLU A 19 -1.35 35.86 -2.13
C GLU A 19 -1.89 35.65 -0.70
N THR A 20 -1.70 34.45 -0.13
CA THR A 20 -2.25 34.09 1.18
C THR A 20 -1.30 34.39 2.34
N GLY A 21 -0.02 34.64 2.08
CA GLY A 21 1.01 34.80 3.10
C GLY A 21 1.37 33.52 3.85
N CYS A 22 0.72 32.39 3.56
CA CYS A 22 0.96 31.11 4.22
C CYS A 22 2.34 30.54 3.88
N LEU A 23 2.97 29.87 4.85
CA LEU A 23 4.22 29.15 4.62
C LEU A 23 3.95 27.84 3.87
N LEU A 24 4.45 27.74 2.64
CA LEU A 24 4.53 26.49 1.90
C LEU A 24 5.80 25.74 2.31
N SER A 25 5.73 24.42 2.40
CA SER A 25 6.84 23.53 2.76
C SER A 25 6.55 22.11 2.24
N TYR A 26 7.44 21.16 2.53
CA TYR A 26 7.14 19.74 2.32
C TYR A 26 5.83 19.31 3.01
N SER A 27 5.50 19.90 4.16
CA SER A 27 4.25 19.61 4.87
C SER A 27 3.01 20.07 4.11
N SER A 28 3.03 21.25 3.48
CA SER A 28 1.90 21.69 2.64
C SER A 28 1.83 20.91 1.33
N TRP A 29 2.98 20.50 0.78
CA TRP A 29 3.03 19.66 -0.42
C TRP A 29 2.37 18.30 -0.17
N LYS A 30 2.75 17.61 0.92
CA LYS A 30 2.20 16.29 1.26
C LYS A 30 0.74 16.34 1.70
N ALA A 31 0.17 17.51 1.98
CA ALA A 31 -1.26 17.64 2.29
C ALA A 31 -2.14 17.53 1.03
N ARG A 32 -1.62 17.90 -0.15
CA ARG A 32 -2.39 17.99 -1.40
C ARG A 32 -2.63 16.62 -2.05
N GLY A 33 -3.86 16.36 -2.45
CA GLY A 33 -4.28 15.12 -3.09
C GLY A 33 -3.49 14.78 -4.37
N TRP A 34 -3.33 15.75 -5.28
CA TRP A 34 -2.56 15.55 -6.52
C TRP A 34 -1.08 15.24 -6.26
N CYS A 35 -0.46 15.86 -5.25
CA CYS A 35 0.94 15.59 -4.90
C CYS A 35 1.13 14.17 -4.34
N ARG A 36 0.18 13.72 -3.52
CA ARG A 36 0.15 12.33 -3.06
C ARG A 36 -0.02 11.36 -4.22
N LEU A 37 -0.87 11.69 -5.20
CA LEU A 37 -1.06 10.87 -6.40
C LEU A 37 0.23 10.79 -7.23
N GLU A 38 0.96 11.89 -7.39
CA GLU A 38 2.25 11.89 -8.10
C GLU A 38 3.29 10.99 -7.40
N ARG A 39 3.41 11.10 -6.06
CA ARG A 39 4.26 10.18 -5.27
C ARG A 39 3.82 8.73 -5.44
N ALA A 40 2.51 8.46 -5.40
CA ALA A 40 1.97 7.13 -5.58
C ALA A 40 2.27 6.58 -6.98
N ALA A 41 2.14 7.40 -8.02
CA ALA A 41 2.44 7.02 -9.39
C ALA A 41 3.92 6.65 -9.58
N HIS A 42 4.83 7.31 -8.86
CA HIS A 42 6.25 6.94 -8.84
C HIS A 42 6.47 5.58 -8.19
N CYS A 43 5.92 5.37 -6.98
CA CYS A 43 6.08 4.12 -6.24
C CYS A 43 5.40 2.93 -6.95
N LEU A 44 4.33 3.19 -7.72
CA LEU A 44 3.59 2.20 -8.50
C LEU A 44 4.10 2.07 -9.94
N SER A 45 5.17 2.79 -10.32
CA SER A 45 5.79 2.61 -11.63
C SER A 45 6.31 1.18 -11.79
N LEU A 46 6.21 0.59 -12.98
CA LEU A 46 6.47 -0.84 -13.18
C LEU A 46 7.93 -1.22 -12.92
N GLU A 47 8.86 -0.38 -13.35
CA GLU A 47 10.30 -0.69 -13.36
C GLU A 47 11.12 0.10 -12.33
N SER A 48 10.62 1.25 -11.86
CA SER A 48 11.40 2.08 -10.94
C SER A 48 11.14 1.70 -9.47
N MET A 49 12.22 1.29 -8.80
CA MET A 49 12.29 1.09 -7.35
C MET A 49 13.01 2.25 -6.64
N SER A 50 13.27 3.36 -7.33
CA SER A 50 14.00 4.47 -6.71
C SER A 50 13.15 5.15 -5.62
N ALA A 51 13.79 5.53 -4.53
CA ALA A 51 13.16 6.32 -3.49
C ALA A 51 12.87 7.75 -4.02
N PRO A 52 11.71 8.35 -3.71
CA PRO A 52 11.51 9.78 -3.92
C PRO A 52 12.57 10.58 -3.16
N VAL A 53 13.07 11.66 -3.76
CA VAL A 53 14.04 12.55 -3.12
C VAL A 53 13.37 13.88 -2.82
N VAL A 54 13.31 14.24 -1.55
CA VAL A 54 12.79 15.54 -1.09
C VAL A 54 13.94 16.54 -1.03
N VAL A 55 13.69 17.72 -1.57
CA VAL A 55 14.61 18.87 -1.54
C VAL A 55 13.88 20.03 -0.89
N GLU A 56 14.23 20.34 0.36
CA GLU A 56 13.71 21.49 1.10
C GLU A 56 14.65 22.69 1.04
N GLY A 57 15.87 22.52 0.54
CA GLY A 57 16.81 23.61 0.31
C GLY A 57 18.13 23.10 -0.27
N PRO A 58 19.10 24.01 -0.51
CA PRO A 58 20.40 23.63 -1.06
C PRO A 58 21.14 22.60 -0.20
N GLU A 59 20.97 22.67 1.13
CA GLU A 59 21.68 21.81 2.11
C GLU A 59 20.78 20.73 2.76
N LEU A 60 19.47 20.74 2.48
CA LEU A 60 18.53 19.79 3.07
C LEU A 60 17.84 18.96 1.99
N GLN A 61 18.39 17.77 1.78
CA GLN A 61 17.96 16.80 0.77
C GLN A 61 17.96 15.40 1.37
N TYR A 62 16.89 14.64 1.20
CA TYR A 62 16.80 13.28 1.74
C TYR A 62 15.87 12.39 0.91
N ALA A 63 16.14 11.08 0.91
CA ALA A 63 15.27 10.09 0.28
C ALA A 63 14.13 9.70 1.23
N THR A 64 12.93 9.48 0.69
CA THR A 64 11.78 8.97 1.46
C THR A 64 11.44 7.52 1.11
N HIS A 65 10.62 6.89 1.93
CA HIS A 65 10.25 5.49 1.75
C HIS A 65 8.94 5.32 0.96
N HIS A 66 8.85 4.25 0.17
CA HIS A 66 7.64 3.92 -0.60
C HIS A 66 6.41 3.71 0.29
N VAL A 67 6.63 3.17 1.51
CA VAL A 67 5.60 2.95 2.53
C VAL A 67 4.84 4.22 2.91
N GLU A 68 5.41 5.42 2.71
CA GLU A 68 4.69 6.68 2.92
C GLU A 68 3.43 6.78 2.07
N THR A 69 3.40 6.16 0.89
CA THR A 69 2.20 6.15 0.03
C THR A 69 1.04 5.40 0.69
N LEU A 70 1.34 4.40 1.53
CA LEU A 70 0.35 3.65 2.29
C LEU A 70 -0.08 4.40 3.54
N LEU A 71 0.88 4.99 4.27
CA LEU A 71 0.63 5.71 5.53
C LEU A 71 -0.04 7.08 5.29
N GLN A 72 0.15 7.65 4.11
CA GLN A 72 -0.43 8.93 3.69
C GLN A 72 -1.16 8.73 2.35
N PRO A 73 -2.32 8.05 2.37
CA PRO A 73 -3.03 7.67 1.16
C PRO A 73 -3.52 8.88 0.38
N VAL A 74 -3.71 8.69 -0.92
CA VAL A 74 -4.15 9.74 -1.84
C VAL A 74 -5.51 10.30 -1.45
N GLY A 75 -6.47 9.43 -1.08
CA GLY A 75 -7.82 9.85 -0.71
C GLY A 75 -7.91 10.67 0.57
N ALA A 76 -6.87 10.69 1.41
CA ALA A 76 -6.76 11.56 2.58
C ALA A 76 -6.17 12.94 2.26
N GLY A 77 -5.77 13.19 1.01
CA GLY A 77 -5.25 14.48 0.58
C GLY A 77 -6.35 15.50 0.29
N GLU A 78 -5.96 16.77 0.35
CA GLU A 78 -6.82 17.91 0.02
C GLU A 78 -6.95 18.05 -1.50
N PHE A 79 -8.17 17.87 -2.02
CA PHE A 79 -8.52 18.11 -3.40
C PHE A 79 -9.30 19.42 -3.53
N ARG A 80 -9.16 20.10 -4.68
CA ARG A 80 -9.91 21.33 -4.96
C ARG A 80 -11.38 21.07 -5.27
N SER A 81 -11.70 19.87 -5.75
CA SER A 81 -13.06 19.45 -6.08
C SER A 81 -13.19 17.93 -5.92
N GLU A 82 -14.41 17.45 -5.68
CA GLU A 82 -14.69 16.01 -5.64
C GLU A 82 -14.42 15.33 -7.00
N TYR A 83 -14.66 16.04 -8.10
CA TYR A 83 -14.35 15.56 -9.44
C TYR A 83 -12.86 15.23 -9.64
N ASP A 84 -11.95 16.04 -9.08
CA ASP A 84 -10.52 15.73 -9.10
C ASP A 84 -10.21 14.46 -8.29
N LYS A 85 -10.92 14.26 -7.19
CA LYS A 85 -10.77 13.10 -6.32
C LYS A 85 -11.24 11.81 -7.01
N GLU A 86 -12.33 11.87 -7.76
CA GLU A 86 -12.82 10.76 -8.61
C GLU A 86 -11.81 10.42 -9.72
N LYS A 87 -11.23 11.43 -10.38
CA LYS A 87 -10.15 11.21 -11.34
C LYS A 87 -8.94 10.56 -10.70
N ALA A 88 -8.50 11.05 -9.55
CA ALA A 88 -7.41 10.45 -8.81
C ALA A 88 -7.72 8.99 -8.43
N ALA A 89 -8.96 8.69 -8.04
CA ALA A 89 -9.41 7.34 -7.70
C ALA A 89 -9.28 6.36 -8.88
N SER A 90 -9.82 6.73 -10.03
CA SER A 90 -9.75 5.90 -11.25
C SER A 90 -8.31 5.67 -11.72
N LEU A 91 -7.47 6.72 -11.71
CA LEU A 91 -6.05 6.62 -12.07
C LEU A 91 -5.28 5.72 -11.09
N LEU A 92 -5.45 5.92 -9.79
CA LEU A 92 -4.73 5.15 -8.78
C LEU A 92 -5.10 3.67 -8.83
N ARG A 93 -6.39 3.36 -9.00
CA ARG A 93 -6.86 1.99 -9.21
C ARG A 93 -6.15 1.35 -10.41
N ALA A 94 -6.15 2.02 -11.56
CA ALA A 94 -5.49 1.50 -12.76
C ALA A 94 -3.99 1.24 -12.55
N MET A 95 -3.29 2.12 -11.82
CA MET A 95 -1.86 1.93 -11.50
C MET A 95 -1.62 0.73 -10.58
N VAL A 96 -2.43 0.57 -9.52
CA VAL A 96 -2.33 -0.58 -8.61
C VAL A 96 -2.58 -1.89 -9.36
N THR A 97 -3.65 -1.96 -10.15
CA THR A 97 -3.97 -3.14 -10.97
C THR A 97 -2.83 -3.49 -11.91
N ARG A 98 -2.35 -2.51 -12.68
CA ARG A 98 -1.28 -2.73 -13.65
C ARG A 98 0.02 -3.20 -12.98
N LYS A 99 0.31 -2.72 -11.76
CA LYS A 99 1.48 -3.15 -11.00
C LYS A 99 1.32 -4.58 -10.46
N MET A 100 0.11 -4.98 -10.06
CA MET A 100 -0.19 -6.38 -9.70
C MET A 100 -0.04 -7.30 -10.91
N ASP A 101 -0.64 -6.95 -12.05
CA ASP A 101 -0.55 -7.71 -13.30
C ASP A 101 0.93 -7.88 -13.70
N PHE A 102 1.71 -6.80 -13.60
CA PHE A 102 3.15 -6.85 -13.86
C PHE A 102 3.88 -7.88 -12.99
N TYR A 103 3.61 -7.93 -11.67
CA TYR A 103 4.24 -8.93 -10.81
C TYR A 103 3.81 -10.35 -11.17
N GLN A 104 2.54 -10.54 -11.49
CA GLN A 104 2.01 -11.84 -11.90
C GLN A 104 2.63 -12.32 -13.22
N ASP A 105 2.73 -11.44 -14.21
CA ASP A 105 3.33 -11.72 -15.52
C ASP A 105 4.83 -12.09 -15.42
N HIS A 106 5.54 -11.56 -14.42
CA HIS A 106 6.95 -11.86 -14.16
C HIS A 106 7.16 -13.01 -13.16
N GLY A 107 6.08 -13.63 -12.66
CA GLY A 107 6.16 -14.73 -11.68
C GLY A 107 6.61 -14.30 -10.28
N ASP A 108 6.56 -13.00 -9.97
CA ASP A 108 6.91 -12.46 -8.65
C ASP A 108 5.71 -12.55 -7.69
N LEU A 109 5.43 -13.77 -7.26
CA LEU A 109 4.26 -14.08 -6.43
C LEU A 109 4.32 -13.38 -5.05
N GLN A 110 5.52 -13.17 -4.51
CA GLN A 110 5.70 -12.48 -3.24
C GLN A 110 5.23 -11.02 -3.33
N ARG A 111 5.70 -10.28 -4.33
CA ARG A 111 5.29 -8.88 -4.51
C ARG A 111 3.84 -8.74 -4.97
N TYR A 112 3.36 -9.70 -5.75
CA TYR A 112 1.93 -9.81 -6.06
C TYR A 112 1.08 -9.92 -4.80
N ARG A 113 1.40 -10.86 -3.88
CA ARG A 113 0.69 -11.05 -2.61
C ARG A 113 0.77 -9.83 -1.72
N VAL A 114 1.95 -9.21 -1.62
CA VAL A 114 2.13 -7.95 -0.88
C VAL A 114 1.17 -6.88 -1.42
N MET A 115 1.20 -6.62 -2.72
CA MET A 115 0.36 -5.60 -3.35
C MET A 115 -1.13 -5.94 -3.22
N LEU A 116 -1.50 -7.20 -3.44
CA LEU A 116 -2.87 -7.69 -3.28
C LEU A 116 -3.38 -7.37 -1.88
N ASN A 117 -2.63 -7.69 -0.83
CA ASN A 117 -3.09 -7.52 0.54
C ASN A 117 -3.01 -6.06 1.03
N THR A 118 -2.16 -5.21 0.45
CA THR A 118 -2.08 -3.78 0.83
C THR A 118 -2.85 -2.83 -0.09
N ARG A 119 -3.47 -3.30 -1.19
CA ARG A 119 -4.17 -2.45 -2.17
C ARG A 119 -5.23 -1.53 -1.56
N HIS A 120 -5.87 -1.98 -0.49
CA HIS A 120 -6.91 -1.23 0.18
C HIS A 120 -6.38 0.03 0.87
N LEU A 121 -5.12 0.01 1.32
CA LEU A 121 -4.44 1.17 1.91
C LEU A 121 -4.17 2.24 0.85
N TYR A 122 -3.74 1.85 -0.36
CA TYR A 122 -3.58 2.80 -1.48
C TYR A 122 -4.92 3.48 -1.82
N LEU A 123 -5.99 2.70 -1.80
CA LEU A 123 -7.32 3.12 -2.26
C LEU A 123 -8.19 3.76 -1.16
N GLN A 124 -7.65 3.92 0.05
CA GLN A 124 -8.37 4.44 1.19
C GLN A 124 -8.90 5.87 0.94
N ASN A 125 -10.13 6.13 1.40
CA ASN A 125 -10.82 7.43 1.34
C ASN A 125 -11.09 7.98 -0.07
N LEU A 126 -11.04 7.13 -1.10
CA LEU A 126 -11.37 7.51 -2.48
C LEU A 126 -12.82 7.10 -2.85
N PRO A 127 -13.53 7.91 -3.66
CA PRO A 127 -14.86 7.59 -4.14
C PRO A 127 -14.77 6.53 -5.25
N LEU A 128 -14.86 5.25 -4.86
CA LEU A 128 -14.89 4.13 -5.79
C LEU A 128 -16.36 3.68 -5.93
N GLU A 129 -17.04 4.12 -6.99
CA GLU A 129 -18.43 3.75 -7.28
C GLU A 129 -18.55 2.23 -7.44
N ASN A 130 -19.40 1.57 -6.63
CA ASN A 130 -19.95 0.20 -6.79
C ASN A 130 -19.06 -0.84 -7.50
N ASP A 131 -17.74 -0.77 -7.27
CA ASP A 131 -16.83 -1.39 -8.21
C ASP A 131 -16.56 -2.82 -7.78
N SER A 132 -16.84 -3.73 -8.70
CA SER A 132 -16.51 -5.15 -8.62
C SER A 132 -15.01 -5.45 -8.53
N PHE A 133 -14.17 -4.41 -8.49
CA PHE A 133 -12.82 -4.44 -7.90
C PHE A 133 -12.81 -4.89 -6.42
N ASN A 134 -13.97 -4.81 -5.77
CA ASN A 134 -14.30 -5.36 -4.46
C ASN A 134 -14.99 -6.76 -4.50
N LEU A 135 -15.34 -7.30 -5.69
CA LEU A 135 -16.12 -8.54 -5.85
C LEU A 135 -15.29 -9.78 -6.24
N GLY A 136 -13.97 -9.67 -6.29
CA GLY A 136 -13.06 -10.83 -6.41
C GLY A 136 -11.92 -10.78 -5.40
N SER A 137 -12.00 -9.92 -4.38
CA SER A 137 -10.85 -9.63 -3.54
C SER A 137 -11.35 -9.06 -2.21
N PRO A 138 -10.65 -9.24 -1.07
CA PRO A 138 -11.12 -9.12 0.34
C PRO A 138 -11.81 -7.80 0.79
N ALA A 139 -12.77 -7.26 0.04
CA ALA A 139 -13.60 -6.14 0.48
C ALA A 139 -14.70 -6.61 1.44
N GLY A 140 -15.14 -7.87 1.32
CA GLY A 140 -15.93 -8.54 2.36
C GLY A 140 -15.21 -8.56 3.71
N PHE A 141 -13.89 -8.79 3.68
CA PHE A 141 -13.02 -8.76 4.86
C PHE A 141 -12.87 -7.37 5.49
N LEU A 142 -12.72 -6.32 4.67
CA LEU A 142 -12.47 -4.95 5.14
C LEU A 142 -13.74 -4.22 5.60
N SER A 143 -14.93 -4.70 5.22
CA SER A 143 -16.21 -4.11 5.63
C SER A 143 -16.64 -4.51 7.05
N GLY A 144 -15.89 -5.40 7.73
CA GLY A 144 -16.28 -5.92 9.05
C GLY A 144 -17.64 -6.65 9.04
N LYS A 145 -18.12 -7.04 7.85
CA LYS A 145 -19.48 -7.57 7.62
C LYS A 145 -19.49 -8.98 7.03
N VAL A 146 -18.44 -9.78 7.22
CA VAL A 146 -18.40 -11.15 6.69
C VAL A 146 -18.03 -12.16 7.77
N SER A 147 -18.73 -13.30 7.71
CA SER A 147 -18.86 -14.33 8.74
C SER A 147 -18.38 -15.68 8.17
N GLY A 148 -17.34 -16.28 8.75
CA GLY A 148 -17.07 -17.72 8.74
C GLY A 148 -16.06 -18.30 7.72
N ARG A 149 -15.87 -19.63 7.79
CA ARG A 149 -14.91 -20.49 7.04
C ARG A 149 -14.79 -20.28 5.52
N ALA A 150 -15.79 -19.70 4.85
CA ALA A 150 -15.75 -19.44 3.41
C ALA A 150 -14.70 -18.38 3.03
N ASP A 151 -14.28 -17.59 4.01
CA ASP A 151 -13.41 -16.44 3.87
C ASP A 151 -11.92 -16.86 3.80
N LEU A 152 -11.48 -17.81 4.66
CA LEU A 152 -10.14 -18.39 4.58
C LEU A 152 -9.88 -19.17 3.28
N SER A 153 -10.79 -20.05 2.85
CA SER A 153 -10.60 -20.81 1.61
C SER A 153 -10.49 -19.91 0.38
N SER A 154 -11.29 -18.84 0.36
CA SER A 154 -11.22 -17.84 -0.70
C SER A 154 -9.89 -17.07 -0.62
N PHE A 155 -9.49 -16.63 0.58
CA PHE A 155 -8.22 -15.96 0.80
C PHE A 155 -7.00 -16.78 0.34
N MET A 156 -6.96 -18.07 0.70
CA MET A 156 -5.90 -18.98 0.27
C MET A 156 -5.87 -19.09 -1.25
N ARG A 157 -7.03 -19.25 -1.90
CA ARG A 157 -7.14 -19.31 -3.37
C ARG A 157 -6.70 -18.03 -4.06
N TRP A 158 -7.11 -16.85 -3.59
CA TRP A 158 -6.75 -15.57 -4.21
C TRP A 158 -5.26 -15.24 -4.09
N ASN A 159 -4.63 -15.72 -3.02
CA ASN A 159 -3.19 -15.57 -2.82
C ASN A 159 -2.39 -16.74 -3.40
N ASP A 160 -3.03 -17.75 -3.99
CA ASP A 160 -2.37 -18.95 -4.51
C ASP A 160 -1.57 -19.70 -3.41
N PHE A 161 -2.15 -19.84 -2.21
CA PHE A 161 -1.56 -20.60 -1.11
C PHE A 161 -2.09 -22.03 -1.09
N ASP A 162 -1.18 -23.00 -1.09
CA ASP A 162 -1.50 -24.42 -0.92
C ASP A 162 -1.29 -24.94 0.51
N ALA A 163 -0.56 -24.18 1.34
CA ALA A 163 -0.15 -24.57 2.69
C ALA A 163 -0.07 -23.36 3.63
N LEU A 164 0.03 -23.63 4.94
CA LEU A 164 0.18 -22.59 5.97
C LEU A 164 1.64 -22.18 6.17
N GLU A 165 2.56 -23.06 5.79
CA GLU A 165 3.98 -22.83 5.78
C GLU A 165 4.40 -21.90 4.62
N PRO A 166 5.51 -21.17 4.76
CA PRO A 166 6.09 -20.41 3.65
C PRO A 166 6.46 -21.34 2.49
N CYS A 167 6.15 -20.93 1.26
CA CYS A 167 6.79 -21.51 0.08
C CYS A 167 8.22 -20.96 -0.06
N ALA A 168 9.10 -21.66 -0.79
CA ALA A 168 10.54 -21.38 -0.87
C ALA A 168 10.95 -19.91 -1.07
N ASN A 169 10.11 -19.08 -1.69
CA ASN A 169 10.37 -17.66 -1.96
C ASN A 169 9.22 -16.72 -1.56
N THR A 170 8.34 -17.14 -0.65
CA THR A 170 7.17 -16.32 -0.28
C THR A 170 6.86 -16.41 1.20
N TRP A 171 6.29 -15.34 1.75
CA TRP A 171 5.81 -15.32 3.13
C TRP A 171 4.57 -16.19 3.32
N PRO A 172 4.35 -16.73 4.53
CA PRO A 172 3.20 -17.57 4.81
C PRO A 172 1.88 -16.76 4.79
N PRO A 173 0.73 -17.46 4.70
CA PRO A 173 -0.60 -16.83 4.72
C PRO A 173 -0.83 -15.87 5.89
N LEU A 174 -0.24 -16.16 7.06
CA LEU A 174 -0.36 -15.32 8.25
C LEU A 174 0.19 -13.91 8.03
N ILE A 175 1.30 -13.77 7.30
CA ILE A 175 1.86 -12.46 6.98
C ILE A 175 0.97 -11.73 5.97
N ALA A 176 0.46 -12.42 4.95
CA ALA A 176 -0.48 -11.85 4.00
C ALA A 176 -1.78 -11.37 4.68
N ALA A 177 -2.29 -12.11 5.67
CA ALA A 177 -3.44 -11.70 6.48
C ALA A 177 -3.12 -10.49 7.37
N ALA A 178 -1.91 -10.41 7.93
CA ALA A 178 -1.47 -9.24 8.69
C ALA A 178 -1.42 -7.97 7.82
N LEU A 179 -0.97 -8.11 6.57
CA LEU A 179 -0.97 -7.02 5.59
C LEU A 179 -2.38 -6.56 5.22
N SER A 180 -3.35 -7.48 5.14
CA SER A 180 -4.73 -7.18 4.76
C SER A 180 -5.57 -6.55 5.88
N GLY A 181 -5.15 -6.68 7.13
CA GLY A 181 -5.87 -6.15 8.29
C GLY A 181 -7.13 -6.94 8.67
N GLY A 182 -7.33 -8.14 8.11
CA GLY A 182 -8.43 -9.01 8.47
C GLY A 182 -8.20 -9.73 9.80
N ALA A 183 -8.65 -9.16 10.92
CA ALA A 183 -8.51 -9.79 12.24
C ALA A 183 -9.13 -11.19 12.31
N SER A 184 -10.24 -11.41 11.59
CA SER A 184 -10.87 -12.74 11.45
C SER A 184 -9.97 -13.74 10.71
N LEU A 185 -9.28 -13.35 9.64
CA LEU A 185 -8.29 -14.23 8.96
C LEU A 185 -7.16 -14.62 9.89
N VAL A 186 -6.62 -13.64 10.60
CA VAL A 186 -5.52 -13.88 11.52
C VAL A 186 -5.98 -14.90 12.57
N ALA A 187 -7.18 -14.73 13.14
CA ALA A 187 -7.73 -15.69 14.10
C ALA A 187 -7.96 -17.09 13.48
N GLU A 188 -8.51 -17.17 12.26
CA GLU A 188 -8.74 -18.45 11.56
C GLU A 188 -7.42 -19.18 11.24
N LEU A 189 -6.39 -18.46 10.80
CA LEU A 189 -5.05 -19.00 10.53
C LEU A 189 -4.36 -19.48 11.82
N LEU A 190 -4.49 -18.74 12.92
CA LEU A 190 -3.95 -19.16 14.21
C LEU A 190 -4.68 -20.40 14.77
N ASN A 191 -5.99 -20.48 14.60
CA ASN A 191 -6.76 -21.68 14.93
C ASN A 191 -6.39 -22.89 14.06
N ALA A 192 -5.85 -22.66 12.87
CA ALA A 192 -5.31 -23.67 11.97
C ALA A 192 -3.81 -23.96 12.23
N GLU A 193 -3.27 -23.51 13.37
CA GLU A 193 -1.88 -23.76 13.80
C GLU A 193 -0.81 -23.07 12.93
N ALA A 194 -1.14 -21.96 12.27
CA ALA A 194 -0.12 -21.13 11.61
C ALA A 194 0.91 -20.60 12.63
N ASP A 195 2.20 -20.61 12.27
CA ASP A 195 3.28 -20.16 13.15
C ASP A 195 3.20 -18.65 13.43
N VAL A 196 2.71 -18.32 14.62
CA VAL A 196 2.59 -16.94 15.13
C VAL A 196 3.93 -16.22 15.25
N ASN A 197 5.01 -16.98 15.45
CA ASN A 197 6.36 -16.46 15.66
C ASN A 197 7.18 -16.44 14.37
N TYR A 198 6.58 -16.75 13.22
CA TYR A 198 7.26 -16.64 11.94
C TYR A 198 7.84 -15.23 11.78
N GLN A 199 9.14 -15.19 11.50
CA GLN A 199 9.87 -13.97 11.26
C GLN A 199 10.23 -13.90 9.78
N VAL A 200 9.93 -12.75 9.18
CA VAL A 200 10.29 -12.46 7.80
C VAL A 200 11.81 -12.55 7.65
N PRO A 201 12.34 -13.42 6.77
CA PRO A 201 13.78 -13.68 6.71
C PRO A 201 14.55 -12.57 5.97
N GLU A 202 13.89 -11.89 5.03
CA GLU A 202 14.49 -10.87 4.17
C GLU A 202 13.63 -9.62 4.13
N SER A 203 14.27 -8.45 4.02
CA SER A 203 13.54 -7.19 3.95
C SER A 203 12.75 -7.06 2.64
N GLU A 204 11.52 -6.52 2.73
CA GLU A 204 10.74 -6.09 1.55
C GLU A 204 10.75 -4.56 1.46
N PRO A 205 11.51 -3.97 0.51
CA PRO A 205 11.69 -2.53 0.41
C PRO A 205 10.40 -1.75 0.16
N ILE A 206 9.43 -2.32 -0.56
CA ILE A 206 8.19 -1.62 -0.93
C ILE A 206 7.40 -1.22 0.31
N LEU A 207 7.32 -2.14 1.28
CA LEU A 207 6.60 -1.94 2.54
C LEU A 207 7.50 -1.48 3.69
N ASN A 208 8.80 -1.37 3.45
CA ASN A 208 9.80 -1.17 4.50
C ASN A 208 9.70 -2.23 5.64
N VAL A 209 9.32 -3.47 5.28
CA VAL A 209 9.31 -4.59 6.22
C VAL A 209 10.74 -5.06 6.39
N ALA A 210 11.28 -4.95 7.61
CA ALA A 210 12.61 -5.40 7.94
C ALA A 210 12.65 -6.91 8.21
N ALA A 211 13.82 -7.51 7.98
CA ALA A 211 14.08 -8.87 8.43
C ALA A 211 13.89 -8.98 9.96
N GLY A 212 13.31 -10.08 10.41
CA GLY A 212 12.96 -10.30 11.82
C GLY A 212 11.55 -9.80 12.23
N MET A 213 10.85 -9.07 11.36
CA MET A 213 9.46 -8.67 11.65
C MET A 213 8.53 -9.88 11.61
N SER A 214 7.57 -9.89 12.53
CA SER A 214 6.50 -10.90 12.62
C SER A 214 5.16 -10.31 12.19
N ALA A 215 4.12 -11.15 12.12
CA ALA A 215 2.76 -10.71 11.83
C ALA A 215 2.30 -9.54 12.74
N LEU A 216 2.61 -9.61 14.04
CA LEU A 216 2.26 -8.54 14.99
C LEU A 216 2.96 -7.21 14.68
N HIS A 217 4.25 -7.26 14.36
CA HIS A 217 5.02 -6.07 13.99
C HIS A 217 4.42 -5.40 12.74
N ILE A 218 4.04 -6.20 11.75
CA ILE A 218 3.43 -5.73 10.51
C ILE A 218 2.04 -5.12 10.77
N CYS A 219 1.19 -5.78 11.56
CA CYS A 219 -0.11 -5.23 11.95
C CYS A 219 0.04 -3.88 12.65
N SER A 220 0.97 -3.76 13.60
CA SER A 220 1.23 -2.51 14.31
C SER A 220 1.75 -1.41 13.39
N MET A 221 2.65 -1.75 12.45
CA MET A 221 3.24 -0.80 11.51
C MET A 221 2.18 -0.20 10.58
N LEU A 222 1.24 -1.02 10.09
CA LEU A 222 0.19 -0.60 9.16
C LEU A 222 -1.07 -0.06 9.86
N GLY A 223 -1.11 -0.10 11.20
CA GLY A 223 -2.29 0.33 11.97
C GLY A 223 -3.45 -0.68 11.94
N ASN A 224 -3.22 -1.89 11.45
CA ASN A 224 -4.17 -3.00 11.38
C ASN A 224 -4.44 -3.67 12.74
N ASN A 225 -3.88 -3.13 13.82
CA ASN A 225 -4.08 -3.60 15.20
C ASN A 225 -5.18 -2.84 15.96
N ARG A 226 -5.82 -1.84 15.33
CA ARG A 226 -6.88 -1.03 15.95
C ARG A 226 -8.23 -1.66 15.61
N ALA A 227 -8.88 -2.25 16.61
CA ALA A 227 -10.23 -2.79 16.54
C ALA A 227 -11.29 -1.69 16.60
#